data_AF-A0A1M7PA49-F1
#
_entry.id   AF-A0A1M7PA49-F1
#
_cell.length_a   1.000
_cell.length_b   1.000
_cell.length_c   1.000
_cell.angle_alpha   90.00
_cell.angle_beta   90.00
_cell.angle_gamma   90.00
#
_symmetry.space_group_name_H-M   'P 1'
#
loop_
_entity.id
_entity.type
_entity.pdbx_description
1 polymer ?
#
loop_
_entity_poly.entity_id
_entity_poly.type
_entity_poly.pdbx_seq_one_letter_code
_entity_poly.pdbx_strand_id
1 'polypeptide(L)'
;MNIESAVVGDAPAVCEIQCKVNTSAKRNWDCCDLKQFCAKLDSINELGGWGKLTTDPARIQDRNAARGEALFRQRWNEAPLAWQPIQHKFYHPCAFRRAAATEFQMNTRDWNPDHVHDLQFGGAATDFKNFKWLSSSVNKSLGQTLTPYDPDQHPGGVSADCCPAEETHCPPSKDDTENILAA
;
A
#
# COMPACT_ATOMS: atom_id res chain seq x y z
N MET A 1 18.98 -31.88 34.07
CA MET A 1 18.71 -31.21 32.79
C MET A 1 17.24 -30.88 32.78
N ASN A 2 16.87 -29.63 33.03
CA ASN A 2 15.48 -29.19 32.95
C ASN A 2 15.22 -28.81 31.50
N ILE A 3 14.31 -29.51 30.85
CA ILE A 3 13.79 -29.15 29.54
C ILE A 3 12.74 -28.07 29.82
N GLU A 4 13.10 -26.82 29.61
CA GLU A 4 12.13 -25.72 29.62
C GLU A 4 11.16 -25.95 28.46
N SER A 5 9.92 -26.27 28.82
CA SER A 5 8.81 -26.41 27.89
C SER A 5 8.58 -25.05 27.24
N ALA A 6 8.84 -24.93 25.95
CA ALA A 6 8.56 -23.73 25.18
C ALA A 6 7.06 -23.43 25.31
N VAL A 7 6.73 -22.30 25.93
CA VAL A 7 5.38 -21.77 25.96
C VAL A 7 5.05 -21.38 24.53
N VAL A 8 4.20 -22.15 23.87
CA VAL A 8 3.60 -21.77 22.59
C VAL A 8 2.67 -20.60 22.91
N GLY A 9 3.20 -19.38 22.87
CA GLY A 9 2.39 -18.17 22.99
C GLY A 9 1.41 -18.09 21.82
N ASP A 10 0.19 -17.63 22.08
CA ASP A 10 -0.80 -17.41 21.04
C ASP A 10 -0.22 -16.52 19.93
N ALA A 11 -0.53 -16.83 18.67
CA ALA A 11 -0.13 -16.00 17.54
C ALA A 11 -0.67 -14.57 17.72
N PRO A 12 0.11 -13.54 17.35
CA PRO A 12 -0.35 -12.16 17.50
C PRO A 12 -1.62 -11.93 16.66
N ALA A 13 -2.59 -11.20 17.21
CA ALA A 13 -3.86 -10.96 16.53
C ALA A 13 -3.64 -10.19 15.21
N VAL A 14 -4.37 -10.58 14.16
CA VAL A 14 -4.28 -10.03 12.80
C VAL A 14 -5.63 -9.44 12.38
N CYS A 15 -5.62 -8.29 11.71
CA CYS A 15 -6.81 -7.74 11.08
C CYS A 15 -7.03 -8.41 9.71
N GLU A 16 -8.04 -9.25 9.59
CA GLU A 16 -8.36 -9.99 8.37
C GLU A 16 -9.26 -9.20 7.41
N ILE A 17 -8.80 -9.02 6.18
CA ILE A 17 -9.54 -8.38 5.09
C ILE A 17 -10.11 -9.43 4.15
N GLN A 18 -11.42 -9.36 3.96
CA GLN A 18 -12.15 -10.23 3.05
C GLN A 18 -12.27 -9.58 1.65
N CYS A 19 -11.44 -10.02 0.70
CA CYS A 19 -11.52 -9.60 -0.70
C CYS A 19 -12.48 -10.47 -1.51
N LYS A 20 -12.68 -11.75 -1.15
CA LYS A 20 -13.43 -12.72 -1.97
C LYS A 20 -14.95 -12.69 -1.78
N VAL A 21 -15.48 -11.92 -0.84
CA VAL A 21 -16.93 -11.78 -0.63
C VAL A 21 -17.60 -11.09 -1.82
N ASN A 22 -18.82 -11.52 -2.19
CA ASN A 22 -19.53 -11.04 -3.39
C ASN A 22 -19.73 -9.51 -3.44
N THR A 23 -19.74 -8.86 -2.28
CA THR A 23 -19.92 -7.41 -2.13
C THR A 23 -18.62 -6.61 -2.22
N SER A 24 -17.46 -7.27 -2.30
CA SER A 24 -16.17 -6.61 -2.32
C SER A 24 -15.84 -6.04 -3.69
N ALA A 25 -15.51 -4.74 -3.73
CA ALA A 25 -15.00 -4.08 -4.95
C ALA A 25 -13.74 -4.77 -5.50
N LYS A 26 -12.96 -5.41 -4.64
CA LYS A 26 -11.69 -6.10 -4.98
C LYS A 26 -11.89 -7.28 -5.92
N ARG A 27 -13.10 -7.81 -6.07
CA ARG A 27 -13.42 -8.89 -7.02
C ARG A 27 -13.39 -8.46 -8.48
N ASN A 28 -13.57 -7.16 -8.73
CA ASN A 28 -13.57 -6.60 -10.08
C ASN A 28 -12.24 -5.94 -10.42
N TRP A 29 -11.24 -6.08 -9.55
CA TRP A 29 -9.93 -5.50 -9.76
C TRP A 29 -9.12 -6.31 -10.75
N ASP A 30 -8.36 -5.59 -11.57
CA ASP A 30 -7.33 -6.23 -12.36
C ASP A 30 -6.14 -6.63 -11.48
N CYS A 31 -5.21 -7.34 -12.08
CA CYS A 31 -4.04 -7.81 -11.37
C CYS A 31 -3.14 -6.71 -10.83
N CYS A 32 -3.06 -5.58 -11.52
CA CYS A 32 -2.24 -4.50 -11.05
C CYS A 32 -2.87 -3.81 -9.85
N ASP A 33 -4.19 -3.68 -9.82
CA ASP A 33 -4.93 -3.15 -8.67
C ASP A 33 -4.74 -4.05 -7.43
N LEU A 34 -4.86 -5.37 -7.57
CA LEU A 34 -4.58 -6.31 -6.49
C LEU A 34 -3.13 -6.23 -5.99
N LYS A 35 -2.15 -6.20 -6.91
CA LYS A 35 -0.72 -6.09 -6.53
C LYS A 35 -0.40 -4.77 -5.83
N GLN A 36 -0.98 -3.65 -6.26
CA GLN A 36 -0.83 -2.36 -5.58
C GLN A 36 -1.45 -2.38 -4.18
N PHE A 37 -2.62 -3.01 -4.04
CA PHE A 37 -3.29 -3.16 -2.76
C PHE A 37 -2.47 -4.00 -1.78
N CYS A 38 -2.00 -5.18 -2.19
CA CYS A 38 -1.15 -6.02 -1.35
C CYS A 38 0.16 -5.31 -0.97
N ALA A 39 0.83 -4.64 -1.92
CA ALA A 39 2.05 -3.90 -1.64
C ALA A 39 1.85 -2.76 -0.61
N LYS A 40 0.66 -2.13 -0.59
CA LYS A 40 0.31 -1.17 0.47
C LYS A 40 0.10 -1.84 1.82
N LEU A 41 -0.57 -2.99 1.88
CA LEU A 41 -0.72 -3.74 3.13
C LEU A 41 0.64 -4.20 3.68
N ASP A 42 1.53 -4.67 2.81
CA ASP A 42 2.89 -5.06 3.18
C ASP A 42 3.67 -3.86 3.76
N SER A 43 3.55 -2.68 3.15
CA SER A 43 4.16 -1.45 3.66
C SER A 43 3.61 -1.05 5.04
N ILE A 44 2.32 -1.29 5.32
CA ILE A 44 1.74 -1.04 6.64
C ILE A 44 2.30 -2.04 7.66
N ASN A 45 2.32 -3.33 7.30
CA ASN A 45 2.85 -4.39 8.17
C ASN A 45 4.32 -4.17 8.50
N GLU A 46 5.14 -3.73 7.54
CA GLU A 46 6.55 -3.39 7.76
C GLU A 46 6.70 -2.22 8.76
N LEU A 47 5.90 -1.15 8.60
CA LEU A 47 5.88 -0.04 9.54
C LEU A 47 5.40 -0.47 10.94
N GLY A 48 4.43 -1.39 11.02
CA GLY A 48 3.92 -1.98 12.25
C GLY A 48 4.99 -2.80 12.97
N GLY A 49 5.70 -3.67 12.24
CA GLY A 49 6.82 -4.45 12.76
C GLY A 49 7.99 -3.60 13.25
N TRP A 50 8.14 -2.38 12.74
CA TRP A 50 9.11 -1.39 13.23
C TRP A 50 8.58 -0.49 14.37
N GLY A 51 7.35 -0.69 14.84
CA GLY A 51 6.74 0.14 15.87
C GLY A 51 6.54 1.61 15.45
N LYS A 52 6.39 1.87 14.15
CA LYS A 52 6.22 3.23 13.61
C LYS A 52 4.76 3.66 13.47
N LEU A 53 3.82 2.74 13.60
CA LEU A 53 2.39 3.04 13.55
C LEU A 53 1.91 3.55 14.91
N THR A 54 1.02 4.53 14.89
CA THR A 54 0.35 5.04 16.09
C THR A 54 -1.04 5.54 15.76
N THR A 55 -2.03 5.19 16.58
CA THR A 55 -3.41 5.69 16.48
C THR A 55 -3.66 6.88 17.42
N ASP A 56 -2.65 7.29 18.21
CA ASP A 56 -2.74 8.40 19.15
C ASP A 56 -3.05 9.72 18.42
N PRO A 57 -4.23 10.32 18.64
CA PRO A 57 -4.61 11.57 18.01
C PRO A 57 -3.64 12.72 18.29
N ALA A 58 -2.97 12.73 19.46
CA ALA A 58 -2.00 13.77 19.82
C ALA A 58 -0.72 13.69 18.97
N ARG A 59 -0.41 12.51 18.43
CA ARG A 59 0.73 12.26 17.54
C ARG A 59 0.40 12.51 16.07
N ILE A 60 -0.89 12.57 15.72
CA ILE A 60 -1.37 12.86 14.36
C ILE A 60 -1.55 14.38 14.23
N GLN A 61 -0.44 15.10 13.97
CA GLN A 61 -0.37 16.57 14.08
C GLN A 61 -0.99 17.37 12.91
N ASP A 62 -1.25 16.73 11.77
CA ASP A 62 -1.94 17.34 10.63
C ASP A 62 -2.72 16.25 9.91
N ARG A 63 -3.99 16.52 9.55
CA ARG A 63 -4.84 15.59 8.79
C ARG A 63 -5.18 16.11 7.39
N ASN A 64 -4.53 17.17 6.94
CA ASN A 64 -4.80 17.79 5.64
C ASN A 64 -4.16 17.00 4.49
N ALA A 65 -4.64 15.78 4.28
CA ALA A 65 -4.27 14.91 3.17
C ALA A 65 -4.38 15.62 1.82
N ALA A 66 -5.49 16.34 1.60
CA ALA A 66 -5.77 17.04 0.35
C ALA A 66 -4.67 18.04 -0.06
N ARG A 67 -4.11 18.78 0.92
CA ARG A 67 -2.99 19.69 0.66
C ARG A 67 -1.73 18.94 0.24
N GLY A 68 -1.40 17.85 0.93
CA GLY A 68 -0.23 17.02 0.61
C GLY A 68 -0.35 16.36 -0.77
N GLU A 69 -1.52 15.81 -1.08
CA GLU A 69 -1.83 15.23 -2.39
C GLU A 69 -1.70 16.28 -3.50
N ALA A 70 -2.27 17.47 -3.32
CA ALA A 70 -2.17 18.56 -4.30
C ALA A 70 -0.72 18.98 -4.54
N LEU A 71 0.08 19.12 -3.47
CA LEU A 71 1.50 19.45 -3.57
C LEU A 71 2.30 18.34 -4.27
N PHE A 72 1.96 17.08 -4.01
CA PHE A 72 2.59 15.95 -4.68
C PHE A 72 2.31 15.96 -6.18
N ARG A 73 1.06 16.17 -6.60
CA ARG A 73 0.69 16.29 -8.02
C ARG A 73 1.36 17.48 -8.70
N GLN A 74 1.38 18.63 -8.03
CA GLN A 74 2.06 19.82 -8.53
C GLN A 74 3.54 19.52 -8.80
N ARG A 75 4.27 19.00 -7.82
CA ARG A 75 5.70 18.67 -7.96
C ARG A 75 5.95 17.58 -9.00
N TRP A 76 5.04 16.62 -9.13
CA TRP A 76 5.10 15.61 -10.18
C TRP A 76 5.08 16.24 -11.58
N ASN A 77 4.20 17.22 -11.80
CA ASN A 77 4.05 17.91 -13.08
C ASN A 77 5.17 18.92 -13.37
N GLU A 78 5.80 19.49 -12.33
CA GLU A 78 6.92 20.43 -12.46
C GLU A 78 8.27 19.72 -12.69
N ALA A 79 8.41 18.47 -12.26
CA ALA A 79 9.67 17.74 -12.38
C ALA A 79 9.87 17.20 -13.81
N PRO A 80 11.05 17.39 -14.43
CA PRO A 80 11.37 16.70 -15.68
C PRO A 80 11.48 15.19 -15.40
N LEU A 81 10.49 14.43 -15.87
CA LEU A 81 10.37 12.97 -15.68
C LEU A 81 11.61 12.18 -16.15
N ALA A 82 12.48 12.80 -16.95
CA ALA A 82 13.69 12.20 -17.51
C ALA A 82 14.86 12.02 -16.52
N TRP A 83 14.81 12.53 -15.27
CA TRP A 83 16.01 12.65 -14.42
C TRP A 83 16.02 11.87 -13.09
N GLN A 84 15.01 11.05 -12.78
CA GLN A 84 15.04 10.18 -11.58
C GLN A 84 14.38 8.83 -11.86
N PRO A 85 14.76 7.74 -11.14
CA PRO A 85 14.04 6.49 -11.24
C PRO A 85 12.65 6.63 -10.59
N ILE A 86 11.69 7.24 -11.27
CA ILE A 86 10.34 7.54 -10.76
C ILE A 86 9.53 6.28 -10.40
N GLN A 87 10.01 5.08 -10.73
CA GLN A 87 9.40 3.81 -10.36
C GLN A 87 9.16 3.69 -8.85
N HIS A 88 10.07 4.20 -8.00
CA HIS A 88 9.90 4.17 -6.53
C HIS A 88 8.73 5.02 -6.03
N LYS A 89 8.17 5.89 -6.88
CA LYS A 89 6.96 6.68 -6.60
C LYS A 89 5.67 5.91 -6.88
N PHE A 90 5.73 4.62 -7.16
CA PHE A 90 4.57 3.75 -7.31
C PHE A 90 4.61 2.65 -6.25
N TYR A 91 3.45 2.23 -5.75
CA TYR A 91 3.38 1.14 -4.75
C TYR A 91 3.82 -0.21 -5.31
N HIS A 92 3.67 -0.44 -6.62
CA HIS A 92 4.07 -1.69 -7.27
C HIS A 92 4.60 -1.43 -8.69
N PRO A 93 5.59 -2.20 -9.20
CA PRO A 93 6.14 -2.03 -10.55
C PRO A 93 5.09 -2.04 -11.68
N CYS A 94 4.02 -2.83 -11.54
CA CYS A 94 2.92 -2.84 -12.53
C CYS A 94 2.26 -1.46 -12.69
N ALA A 95 2.20 -0.67 -11.63
CA ALA A 95 1.56 0.65 -11.64
C ALA A 95 2.43 1.64 -12.41
N PHE A 96 3.75 1.57 -12.22
CA PHE A 96 4.71 2.29 -13.04
C PHE A 96 4.55 1.93 -14.53
N ARG A 97 4.46 0.64 -14.87
CA ARG A 97 4.24 0.21 -16.27
C ARG A 97 2.93 0.74 -16.86
N ARG A 98 1.84 0.68 -16.09
CA ARG A 98 0.53 1.23 -16.51
C ARG A 98 0.58 2.74 -16.71
N ALA A 99 1.28 3.48 -15.84
CA ALA A 99 1.48 4.92 -15.99
C ALA A 99 2.38 5.25 -17.19
N ALA A 100 3.43 4.47 -17.43
CA ALA A 100 4.33 4.63 -18.58
C ALA A 100 3.58 4.41 -19.91
N ALA A 101 2.66 3.45 -19.97
CA ALA A 101 1.81 3.20 -21.14
C ALA A 101 0.89 4.39 -21.49
N THR A 102 0.64 5.28 -20.52
CA THR A 102 -0.11 6.53 -20.72
C THR A 102 0.82 7.75 -20.72
N GLU A 103 2.12 7.58 -20.99
CA GLU A 103 3.14 8.66 -20.96
C GLU A 103 3.11 9.47 -19.66
N PHE A 104 2.79 8.83 -18.54
CA PHE A 104 2.64 9.44 -17.22
C PHE A 104 1.59 10.58 -17.16
N GLN A 105 0.55 10.51 -17.99
CA GLN A 105 -0.63 11.38 -17.89
C GLN A 105 -1.46 11.02 -16.64
N MET A 106 -0.99 11.47 -15.47
CA MET A 106 -1.55 11.13 -14.14
C MET A 106 -2.86 11.90 -13.86
N ASN A 107 -3.94 11.51 -14.53
CA ASN A 107 -5.26 12.06 -14.25
C ASN A 107 -5.83 11.55 -12.90
N THR A 108 -6.61 12.37 -12.21
CA THR A 108 -7.16 12.03 -10.89
C THR A 108 -8.25 10.96 -10.92
N ARG A 109 -8.82 10.68 -12.09
CA ARG A 109 -9.82 9.63 -12.26
C ARG A 109 -9.19 8.24 -12.12
N ASP A 110 -7.97 8.08 -12.64
CA ASP A 110 -7.29 6.79 -12.68
C ASP A 110 -6.21 6.66 -11.60
N TRP A 111 -5.61 7.78 -11.17
CA TRP A 111 -4.49 7.80 -10.25
C TRP A 111 -4.68 8.75 -9.06
N ASN A 112 -4.36 8.24 -7.87
CA ASN A 112 -4.28 9.04 -6.65
C ASN A 112 -2.92 8.86 -5.97
N PRO A 113 -2.30 9.95 -5.49
CA PRO A 113 -1.22 9.85 -4.54
C PRO A 113 -1.80 9.50 -3.17
N ASP A 114 -1.06 8.70 -2.42
CA ASP A 114 -1.47 8.25 -1.09
C ASP A 114 -0.26 8.08 -0.19
N HIS A 115 -0.53 8.18 1.10
CA HIS A 115 0.51 8.21 2.12
C HIS A 115 1.15 6.84 2.32
N VAL A 116 2.47 6.69 2.16
CA VAL A 116 3.21 5.43 2.39
C VAL A 116 3.03 4.99 3.83
N HIS A 117 3.34 5.88 4.76
CA HIS A 117 2.90 5.81 6.15
C HIS A 117 1.55 6.50 6.24
N ASP A 118 0.49 5.71 6.42
CA ASP A 118 -0.88 6.22 6.41
C ASP A 118 -1.09 7.32 7.47
N LEU A 119 -1.85 8.34 7.08
CA LEU A 119 -2.19 9.47 7.93
C LEU A 119 -2.88 9.04 9.23
N GLN A 120 -3.75 8.02 9.14
CA GLN A 120 -4.46 7.51 10.30
C GLN A 120 -3.55 6.78 11.30
N PHE A 121 -2.32 6.46 10.89
CA PHE A 121 -1.31 5.78 11.71
C PHE A 121 -0.11 6.67 12.05
N GLY A 122 -0.22 8.00 11.94
CA GLY A 122 0.84 8.95 12.30
C GLY A 122 1.73 9.39 11.14
N GLY A 123 1.35 9.09 9.90
CA GLY A 123 2.06 9.53 8.71
C GLY A 123 2.09 11.04 8.53
N ALA A 124 3.17 11.56 7.94
CA ALA A 124 3.29 12.97 7.61
C ALA A 124 2.29 13.35 6.50
N ALA A 125 1.40 14.31 6.79
CA ALA A 125 0.32 14.73 5.87
C ALA A 125 0.81 15.36 4.57
N THR A 126 1.94 16.09 4.60
CA THR A 126 2.41 16.95 3.50
C THR A 126 3.82 16.64 3.01
N ASP A 127 4.50 15.65 3.59
CA ASP A 127 5.84 15.27 3.14
C ASP A 127 5.76 14.53 1.80
N PHE A 128 6.35 15.13 0.75
CA PHE A 128 6.45 14.55 -0.59
C PHE A 128 7.09 13.15 -0.63
N LYS A 129 7.96 12.82 0.33
CA LYS A 129 8.55 11.47 0.44
C LYS A 129 7.56 10.44 0.95
N ASN A 130 6.55 10.89 1.70
CA ASN A 130 5.49 10.05 2.21
C ASN A 130 4.41 9.75 1.17
N PHE A 131 4.55 10.13 -0.10
CA PHE A 131 3.53 9.85 -1.12
C PHE A 131 4.05 8.92 -2.22
N LYS A 132 3.17 8.00 -2.63
CA LYS A 132 3.31 7.18 -3.83
C LYS A 132 1.99 7.17 -4.60
N TRP A 133 2.08 6.99 -5.90
CA TRP A 133 0.97 6.74 -6.81
C TRP A 133 0.42 5.34 -6.65
N LEU A 134 -0.91 5.26 -6.69
CA LEU A 134 -1.69 4.05 -6.89
C LEU A 134 -2.95 4.36 -7.69
N SER A 135 -3.65 3.31 -8.13
CA SER A 135 -4.93 3.48 -8.80
C SER A 135 -5.99 4.08 -7.88
N SER A 136 -6.86 4.92 -8.43
CA SER A 136 -7.94 5.56 -7.68
C SER A 136 -8.92 4.53 -7.08
N SER A 137 -9.13 3.41 -7.77
CA SER A 137 -9.93 2.27 -7.29
C SER A 137 -9.36 1.65 -6.01
N VAL A 138 -8.05 1.40 -5.98
CA VAL A 138 -7.35 0.87 -4.81
C VAL A 138 -7.37 1.88 -3.67
N ASN A 139 -7.04 3.15 -3.95
CA ASN A 139 -7.02 4.22 -2.94
C ASN A 139 -8.37 4.37 -2.24
N LYS A 140 -9.47 4.42 -3.01
CA LYS A 140 -10.83 4.51 -2.46
C LYS A 140 -11.16 3.33 -1.54
N SER A 141 -10.67 2.15 -1.86
CA SER A 141 -10.98 0.94 -1.09
C SER A 141 -10.12 0.81 0.16
N LEU A 142 -8.87 1.29 0.14
CA LEU A 142 -7.97 1.23 1.29
C LEU A 142 -8.55 1.92 2.52
N GLY A 143 -9.08 3.14 2.37
CA GLY A 143 -9.65 3.88 3.50
C GLY A 143 -10.77 3.11 4.22
N GLN A 144 -11.66 2.46 3.47
CA GLN A 144 -12.71 1.62 4.08
C GLN A 144 -12.17 0.32 4.66
N THR A 145 -11.15 -0.23 4.02
CA THR A 145 -10.59 -1.55 4.36
C THR A 145 -9.73 -1.50 5.61
N LEU A 146 -9.06 -0.39 5.86
CA LEU A 146 -8.15 -0.20 6.99
C LEU A 146 -8.85 0.40 8.21
N THR A 147 -10.12 0.83 8.12
CA THR A 147 -10.92 1.29 9.26
C THR A 147 -10.91 0.34 10.48
N PRO A 148 -11.04 -1.00 10.33
CA PRO A 148 -11.03 -1.89 11.48
C PRO A 148 -9.61 -2.18 12.02
N TYR A 149 -8.55 -1.78 11.31
CA TYR A 149 -7.19 -2.05 11.75
C TYR A 149 -6.75 -1.04 12.82
N ASP A 150 -6.26 -1.60 13.92
CA ASP A 150 -5.63 -0.90 15.03
C ASP A 150 -4.36 -1.65 15.40
N PRO A 151 -3.15 -1.05 15.29
CA PRO A 151 -1.89 -1.73 15.58
C PRO A 151 -1.78 -2.21 17.03
N ASP A 152 -2.49 -1.60 17.98
CA ASP A 152 -2.46 -2.04 19.39
C ASP A 152 -3.35 -3.27 19.62
N GLN A 153 -4.45 -3.40 18.85
CA GLN A 153 -5.35 -4.57 18.91
C GLN A 153 -4.95 -5.68 17.95
N HIS A 154 -4.19 -5.35 16.90
CA HIS A 154 -3.77 -6.25 15.84
C HIS A 154 -2.24 -6.19 15.66
N PRO A 155 -1.45 -6.60 16.66
CA PRO A 155 0.01 -6.54 16.62
C PRO A 155 0.62 -7.45 15.54
N GLY A 156 -0.14 -8.41 15.02
CA GLY A 156 0.25 -9.24 13.88
C GLY A 156 0.09 -8.54 12.53
N GLY A 157 -0.47 -7.33 12.51
CA GLY A 157 -0.68 -6.53 11.31
C GLY A 157 -2.01 -6.81 10.61
N VAL A 158 -1.98 -6.70 9.30
CA VAL A 158 -3.12 -6.80 8.40
C VAL A 158 -2.89 -7.95 7.41
N SER A 159 -3.88 -8.82 7.26
CA SER A 159 -3.91 -9.90 6.28
C SER A 159 -5.08 -9.71 5.33
N ALA A 160 -4.96 -10.18 4.10
CA ALA A 160 -6.05 -10.16 3.13
C ALA A 160 -6.10 -11.47 2.36
N ASP A 161 -7.29 -12.06 2.20
CA ASP A 161 -7.48 -13.33 1.50
C ASP A 161 -7.13 -13.29 -0.01
N CYS A 162 -6.92 -12.08 -0.56
CA CYS A 162 -6.41 -11.83 -1.90
C CYS A 162 -4.90 -11.54 -1.97
N CYS A 163 -4.18 -11.64 -0.85
CA CYS A 163 -2.75 -11.43 -0.70
C CYS A 163 -2.12 -12.65 -0.02
N PRO A 164 -1.67 -13.64 -0.80
CA PRO A 164 -0.25 -13.67 -1.15
C PRO A 164 -0.05 -13.49 -2.66
N ALA A 165 0.82 -12.56 -3.05
CA ALA A 165 1.00 -12.14 -4.45
C ALA A 165 1.48 -13.25 -5.41
N GLU A 166 1.87 -14.42 -4.89
CA GLU A 166 2.52 -15.47 -5.66
C GLU A 166 1.59 -16.51 -6.30
N GLU A 167 0.39 -16.80 -5.78
CA GLU A 167 -0.41 -17.88 -6.38
C GLU A 167 -1.91 -17.60 -6.39
N THR A 168 -2.52 -17.79 -7.57
CA THR A 168 -3.96 -17.95 -7.88
C THR A 168 -4.78 -16.75 -8.35
N HIS A 169 -4.39 -15.49 -8.15
CA HIS A 169 -5.24 -14.35 -8.62
C HIS A 169 -4.66 -13.57 -9.78
N CYS A 170 -3.37 -13.75 -10.06
CA CYS A 170 -2.69 -13.16 -11.18
C CYS A 170 -1.80 -14.19 -11.85
N PRO A 171 -2.13 -14.65 -13.08
CA PRO A 171 -1.14 -15.40 -13.83
C PRO A 171 0.11 -14.52 -13.96
N PRO A 172 1.33 -15.07 -13.79
CA PRO A 172 2.55 -14.32 -14.03
C PRO A 172 2.46 -13.73 -15.44
N SER A 173 2.51 -12.40 -15.57
CA SER A 173 2.61 -11.80 -16.90
C SER A 173 3.98 -12.16 -17.46
N LYS A 174 4.10 -12.33 -18.79
CA LYS A 174 5.39 -12.60 -19.46
C LYS A 174 6.50 -11.60 -19.04
N ASP A 175 6.12 -10.38 -18.68
CA ASP A 175 7.05 -9.32 -18.24
C ASP A 175 7.56 -9.47 -16.79
N ASP A 176 6.90 -10.29 -15.96
CA ASP A 176 7.35 -10.52 -14.57
C ASP A 176 8.50 -11.55 -14.52
N THR A 177 8.70 -12.34 -15.58
CA THR A 177 9.79 -13.34 -15.67
C THR A 177 11.10 -12.74 -16.18
N GLU A 178 11.07 -11.64 -16.92
CA GLU A 178 12.28 -11.03 -17.49
C GLU A 178 13.08 -10.18 -16.48
N ASN A 179 12.45 -9.70 -15.39
CA ASN A 179 13.15 -8.93 -14.34
C ASN A 179 13.77 -9.78 -13.23
N ILE A 180 13.41 -11.06 -13.10
CA ILE A 180 14.03 -11.96 -12.11
C ILE A 180 15.41 -12.45 -12.57
N LEU A 181 15.69 -12.40 -13.89
CA LEU A 181 16.97 -12.82 -14.47
C LEU A 181 17.98 -11.68 -14.65
N ALA A 182 17.67 -10.46 -14.20
CA ALA A 182 18.51 -9.28 -14.38
C ALA A 182 18.95 -8.60 -13.06
N ALA A 183 18.71 -9.24 -11.90
CA ALA A 183 19.15 -8.77 -10.58
C ALA A 183 20.27 -9.64 -10.02
#